data_AF-A0AAV5SWU0-F1
#
_entry.id   AF-A0AAV5SWU0-F1
#
_cell.length_a   1.000
_cell.length_b   1.000
_cell.length_c   1.000
_cell.angle_alpha   90.00
_cell.angle_beta   90.00
_cell.angle_gamma   90.00
#
_symmetry.space_group_name_H-M   'P 1'
#
loop_
_entity.id
_entity.type
_entity.pdbx_description
1 polymer ?
#
loop_
_entity_poly.entity_id
_entity_poly.type
_entity_poly.pdbx_seq_one_letter_code
_entity_poly.pdbx_strand_id
1 'polypeptide(L)' 'VLFMAVPLHGAPVKHDANDASHLERVWRGVKELNEGKNDAGNHIIPIKVVSAQSLLVAGTKWEYEVLVGESDCTDSQLSK' A
#
# COMPACT_ATOMS: atom_id res chain seq x y z
N VAL A 1 -12.02 -15.53 29.23
CA VAL A 1 -12.38 -14.15 28.84
C VAL A 1 -11.73 -13.88 27.49
N LEU A 2 -12.50 -13.97 26.41
CA LEU A 2 -12.04 -13.60 25.07
C LEU A 2 -12.14 -12.06 24.99
N PHE A 3 -11.02 -11.36 25.12
CA PHE A 3 -10.95 -9.94 24.81
C PHE A 3 -11.09 -9.80 23.29
N MET A 4 -12.32 -9.70 22.79
CA MET A 4 -12.56 -9.12 21.48
C MET A 4 -12.15 -7.65 21.59
N ALA A 5 -10.94 -7.32 21.12
CA ALA A 5 -10.46 -5.95 21.08
C ALA A 5 -11.46 -5.13 20.26
N VAL A 6 -12.23 -4.28 20.93
CA VAL A 6 -13.03 -3.26 20.26
C VAL A 6 -12.03 -2.44 19.46
N PRO A 7 -12.11 -2.44 18.12
CA PRO A 7 -11.16 -1.66 17.37
C PRO A 7 -11.48 -0.19 17.65
N LEU A 8 -10.61 0.46 18.41
CA LEU A 8 -10.56 1.91 18.57
C LEU A 8 -10.23 2.50 17.20
N HIS A 9 -11.19 2.52 16.27
CA HIS A 9 -11.03 3.21 15.00
C HIS A 9 -11.15 4.70 15.30
N GLY A 10 -10.02 5.40 15.36
CA GLY A 10 -10.02 6.84 15.24
C GLY A 10 -10.63 7.25 13.90
N ALA A 11 -11.25 8.43 13.84
CA ALA A 11 -11.74 8.97 12.58
C ALA A 11 -10.58 9.04 11.55
N PRO A 12 -10.82 8.73 10.26
CA PRO A 12 -9.80 8.86 9.22
C PRO A 12 -9.26 10.29 9.18
N VAL A 13 -7.94 10.43 9.29
CA VAL A 13 -7.23 11.70 9.10
C VAL A 13 -6.67 11.73 7.69
N LYS A 14 -7.03 12.76 6.92
CA LYS A 14 -6.51 12.98 5.57
C LYS A 14 -5.11 13.59 5.65
N HIS A 15 -4.23 13.14 4.77
CA HIS A 15 -2.86 13.65 4.62
C HIS A 15 -2.65 14.23 3.22
N ASP A 16 -1.61 15.05 3.04
CA ASP A 16 -1.23 15.54 1.72
C ASP A 16 -0.67 14.40 0.88
N ALA A 17 -1.37 14.05 -0.18
CA ALA A 17 -0.96 12.98 -1.09
C ALA A 17 0.39 13.24 -1.78
N ASN A 18 0.86 14.49 -1.83
CA ASN A 18 2.13 14.84 -2.46
C ASN A 18 3.34 14.72 -1.52
N ASP A 19 3.15 14.35 -0.25
CA ASP A 19 4.25 14.04 0.65
C ASP A 19 4.99 12.79 0.17
N ALA A 20 6.28 12.96 -0.17
CA ALA A 20 7.13 11.89 -0.70
C ALA A 20 7.23 10.67 0.23
N SER A 21 7.04 10.84 1.54
CA SER A 21 7.06 9.74 2.50
C SER A 21 5.92 8.74 2.31
N HIS A 22 4.83 9.12 1.65
CA HIS A 22 3.75 8.20 1.30
C HIS A 22 4.16 7.23 0.19
N LEU A 23 4.94 7.70 -0.79
CA LEU A 23 5.39 6.86 -1.90
C LEU A 23 6.27 5.71 -1.40
N GLU A 24 7.17 5.98 -0.44
CA GLU A 24 7.99 4.96 0.23
C GLU A 24 7.14 3.88 0.94
N ARG A 25 6.05 4.29 1.61
CA ARG A 25 5.12 3.36 2.27
C ARG A 25 4.34 2.53 1.26
N VAL A 26 3.95 3.15 0.15
CA VAL A 26 3.23 2.49 -0.94
C VAL A 26 4.11 1.46 -1.64
N TRP A 27 5.40 1.74 -1.85
CA TRP A 27 6.35 0.77 -2.41
C TRP A 27 6.41 -0.54 -1.62
N ARG A 28 6.31 -0.47 -0.29
CA ARG A 28 6.22 -1.68 0.56
C ARG A 28 4.97 -2.51 0.25
N GLY A 29 3.82 -1.86 0.04
CA GLY A 29 2.58 -2.54 -0.31
C GLY A 29 2.60 -3.11 -1.73
N VAL A 30 3.14 -2.36 -2.69
CA VAL A 30 3.28 -2.79 -4.09
C VAL A 30 4.23 -3.99 -4.19
N LYS A 31 5.29 -4.05 -3.39
CA LYS A 31 6.16 -5.23 -3.31
C LYS A 31 5.37 -6.50 -2.98
N GLU A 32 4.50 -6.47 -1.96
CA GLU A 32 3.67 -7.63 -1.62
C GLU A 32 2.67 -8.01 -2.72
N LEU A 33 2.22 -7.03 -3.52
CA LEU A 33 1.36 -7.31 -4.68
C LEU A 33 2.14 -8.04 -5.76
N ASN A 34 3.35 -7.57 -6.04
CA ASN A 34 4.28 -8.16 -7.00
C ASN A 34 4.80 -9.55 -6.59
N GLU A 35 4.73 -9.94 -5.32
CA GLU A 35 5.11 -11.27 -4.83
C GLU A 35 3.99 -12.34 -5.01
N GLY A 36 3.09 -12.13 -5.98
CA GLY A 36 2.08 -13.12 -6.37
C GLY A 36 0.64 -12.81 -5.96
N LYS A 37 0.32 -11.55 -5.61
CA LYS A 37 -1.07 -11.07 -5.46
C LYS A 37 -1.53 -10.19 -6.63
N ASN A 38 -0.67 -9.99 -7.62
CA ASN A 38 -0.98 -9.32 -8.87
C ASN A 38 -1.22 -10.38 -9.95
N ASP A 39 -2.33 -10.28 -10.67
CA ASP A 39 -2.69 -11.22 -11.75
C ASP A 39 -1.96 -10.91 -13.07
N ALA A 40 -1.23 -9.78 -13.14
CA ALA A 40 -0.43 -9.43 -14.31
C ALA A 40 0.91 -10.19 -14.32
N GLY A 41 1.38 -10.56 -15.52
CA GLY A 41 2.67 -11.25 -15.70
C GLY A 41 3.91 -10.35 -15.50
N ASN A 42 3.69 -9.05 -15.34
CA ASN A 42 4.72 -8.07 -15.06
C ASN A 42 4.45 -7.36 -13.73
N HIS A 43 5.54 -6.89 -13.13
CA HIS A 43 5.48 -6.10 -11.92
C HIS A 43 4.78 -4.77 -12.15
N ILE A 44 3.93 -4.39 -11.21
CA ILE A 44 3.35 -3.05 -11.12
C ILE A 44 4.28 -2.12 -10.32
N ILE A 45 4.29 -0.85 -10.69
CA ILE A 45 5.02 0.22 -10.01
C ILE A 45 4.05 1.34 -9.62
N PRO A 46 4.17 1.94 -8.43
CA PRO A 46 3.37 3.10 -8.07
C PRO A 46 3.88 4.34 -8.82
N ILE A 47 2.99 5.00 -9.55
CA ILE A 47 3.27 6.25 -10.28
C ILE A 47 3.03 7.44 -9.35
N LYS A 48 1.88 7.45 -8.67
CA LYS A 48 1.43 8.60 -7.88
C LYS A 48 0.42 8.18 -6.81
N VAL A 49 0.54 8.79 -5.62
CA VAL A 49 -0.48 8.75 -4.59
C VAL A 49 -1.56 9.79 -4.92
N VAL A 50 -2.81 9.34 -4.99
CA VAL A 50 -3.99 10.18 -5.26
C VAL A 50 -4.67 10.61 -3.97
N SER A 51 -4.66 9.71 -2.98
CA SER A 51 -5.23 9.95 -1.65
C SER A 51 -4.40 9.21 -0.59
N ALA A 52 -4.25 9.84 0.57
CA ALA A 52 -3.59 9.27 1.73
C ALA A 52 -4.44 9.57 2.97
N GLN A 53 -4.80 8.53 3.72
CA GLN A 53 -5.48 8.66 5.00
C GLN A 53 -4.93 7.69 6.03
N SER A 54 -5.00 8.07 7.30
CA SER A 54 -4.59 7.23 8.42
C SER A 54 -5.74 7.02 9.41
N LEU A 55 -5.83 5.82 9.96
CA LEU A 55 -6.70 5.48 11.07
C LEU A 55 -5.83 5.02 12.24
N LEU A 56 -6.06 5.62 13.42
CA LEU A 56 -5.56 5.08 14.67
C LEU A 56 -6.37 3.82 14.99
N VAL A 57 -5.69 2.72 15.31
CA VAL A 57 -6.24 1.43 15.73
C VAL A 57 -5.34 0.87 16.86
N ALA A 58 -5.10 -0.43 16.94
CA ALA A 58 -3.98 -1.00 17.72
C ALA A 58 -2.61 -0.75 17.04
N GLY A 59 -2.39 0.49 16.57
CA GLY A 59 -1.33 0.90 15.64
C GLY A 59 -1.84 1.99 14.69
N THR A 60 -1.12 2.26 13.61
CA THR A 60 -1.57 3.18 12.56
C THR A 60 -1.85 2.40 11.29
N LYS A 61 -3.11 2.32 10.89
CA LYS A 61 -3.50 1.83 9.57
C LYS A 61 -3.38 2.98 8.58
N TRP A 62 -2.68 2.75 7.48
CA TRP A 62 -2.63 3.69 6.36
C TRP A 62 -3.45 3.13 5.21
N GLU A 63 -4.26 3.98 4.60
CA GLU A 63 -5.02 3.66 3.40
C GLU A 63 -4.61 4.65 2.30
N TYR A 64 -4.27 4.09 1.14
CA TYR A 64 -3.79 4.84 -0.01
C TYR A 64 -4.62 4.50 -1.24
N GLU A 65 -4.95 5.53 -2.01
CA GLU A 65 -5.34 5.37 -3.40
C GLU A 65 -4.14 5.72 -4.27
N VAL A 66 -3.75 4.80 -5.14
CA VAL A 66 -2.49 4.89 -5.88
C VAL A 66 -2.74 4.59 -7.34
N LEU A 67 -2.23 5.45 -8.23
CA LEU A 67 -2.09 5.11 -9.64
C LEU A 67 -0.88 4.21 -9.80
N VAL A 68 -1.11 3.02 -10.34
CA VAL A 68 -0.07 2.05 -10.67
C VAL A 68 0.09 1.96 -12.18
N GLY A 69 1.33 1.74 -12.63
CA GLY A 69 1.64 1.39 -14.01
C GLY A 69 2.22 -0.02 -14.06
N GLU A 70 1.97 -0.72 -15.16
CA GLU A 70 2.68 -1.96 -15.46
C GLU A 70 4.09 -1.63 -15.96
N SER A 71 5.09 -2.35 -15.48
CA SER A 71 6.47 -2.24 -15.95
C SER A 71 6.78 -3.32 -16.99
N ASP A 72 7.93 -3.21 -17.66
CA ASP A 72 8.45 -4.27 -18.53
C ASP A 72 9.23 -5.36 -17.75
N CYS A 73 9.17 -5.33 -16.41
CA CYS A 73 9.86 -6.30 -15.56
C CYS A 73 8.94 -7.49 -15.30
N THR A 74 9.26 -8.64 -15.89
CA THR A 74 8.52 -9.88 -15.66
C THR A 74 8.91 -10.51 -14.32
N ASP A 75 8.01 -11.25 -13.69
CA ASP A 75 8.32 -12.03 -12.48
C ASP A 75 9.52 -12.99 -12.67
N SER A 76 9.72 -13.46 -13.90
CA SER A 76 10.83 -14.37 -14.26
C SER A 76 12.22 -13.73 -14.22
N GLN A 77 12.33 -12.39 -14.20
CA GLN A 77 13.63 -11.70 -14.12
C GLN A 77 14.22 -11.71 -12.69
N LEU A 78 13.42 -12.05 -11.67
CA LEU A 78 13.87 -12.15 -10.28
C LEU A 78 14.19 -13.60 -9.84
N SER A 79 13.98 -14.60 -10.70
CA SER A 79 14.44 -15.97 -10.45
C SER A 79 15.92 -16.14 -10.85
N LYS A 80 16.83 -15.70 -9.98
CA LYS A 80 18.23 -16.15 -9.95
C LYS A 80 18.67 -16.44 -8.53
#